data_AF-A0A7S0LIM2-F1
#
_entry.id   AF-A0A7S0LIM2-F1
#
_cell.length_a   1.000
_cell.length_b   1.000
_cell.length_c   1.000
_cell.angle_alpha   90.00
_cell.angle_beta   90.00
_cell.angle_gamma   90.00
#
_symmetry.space_group_name_H-M   'P 1'
#
loop_
_entity.id
_entity.type
_entity.pdbx_description
1 polymer ?
#
loop_
_entity_poly.entity_id
_entity_poly.type
_entity_poly.pdbx_seq_one_letter_code
_entity_poly.pdbx_strand_id
1 'polypeptide(L)'
;KIHPACRMRQSRASACCLCCLCLTTLGSAIQLRIRPSLNGLIVARRTCEPRAHAIRPLPRRARSLIASEEQEDKLGAFLVLLGRCYAGAGLAHGLDFATANALPVAAGLPPFGSLPPAGQALGVVWVLLGVLQPLAKERGAQQAGIIAYGVYEVLLTLAGWTFTNDPDGNLSRLGAAVGLQLVVACCYVELHRQSAEAAAASQVKTRRGRRAPPAPRMMA
;
A
#
# COMPACT_ATOMS: atom_id res chain seq x y z
N LYS A 1 10.45 -18.46 -33.67
CA LYS A 1 9.98 -17.07 -33.48
C LYS A 1 8.99 -17.05 -32.31
N ILE A 2 9.44 -16.65 -31.12
CA ILE A 2 8.66 -16.67 -29.88
C ILE A 2 8.21 -15.23 -29.58
N HIS A 3 6.92 -15.02 -29.36
CA HIS A 3 6.30 -13.71 -29.17
C HIS A 3 6.80 -13.01 -27.87
N PRO A 4 7.24 -11.74 -27.93
CA PRO A 4 7.78 -11.00 -26.77
C PRO A 4 6.73 -10.49 -25.76
N ALA A 5 5.43 -10.78 -25.94
CA ALA A 5 4.37 -10.24 -25.09
C ALA A 5 4.22 -10.91 -23.71
N CYS A 6 4.93 -12.01 -23.43
CA CYS A 6 4.69 -12.81 -22.22
C CYS A 6 5.61 -12.46 -21.03
N ARG A 7 6.63 -11.60 -21.20
CA ARG A 7 7.63 -11.30 -20.15
C ARG A 7 7.28 -10.14 -19.22
N MET A 8 6.16 -9.44 -19.43
CA MET A 8 5.85 -8.19 -18.71
C MET A 8 4.87 -8.33 -17.52
N ARG A 9 4.42 -9.55 -17.18
CA ARG A 9 3.48 -9.77 -16.04
C ARG A 9 4.13 -10.06 -14.70
N GLN A 10 5.42 -10.43 -14.66
CA GLN A 10 6.07 -10.89 -13.43
C GLN A 10 6.78 -9.78 -12.63
N SER A 11 6.89 -8.57 -13.19
CA SER A 11 7.54 -7.41 -12.55
C SER A 11 6.61 -6.60 -11.63
N ARG A 12 5.28 -6.77 -11.70
CA ARG A 12 4.33 -5.88 -11.01
C ARG A 12 4.09 -6.21 -9.52
N ALA A 13 4.37 -7.44 -9.09
CA ALA A 13 4.34 -7.81 -7.67
C ALA A 13 5.45 -7.12 -6.84
N SER A 14 6.50 -6.63 -7.51
CA SER A 14 7.60 -5.88 -6.88
C SER A 14 7.20 -4.47 -6.42
N ALA A 15 6.13 -3.88 -6.99
CA ALA A 15 5.71 -2.52 -6.66
C ALA A 15 5.07 -2.43 -5.26
N CYS A 16 4.40 -3.49 -4.80
CA CYS A 16 3.80 -3.55 -3.47
C CYS A 16 4.87 -3.69 -2.37
N CYS A 17 5.93 -4.48 -2.62
CA CYS A 17 7.11 -4.51 -1.75
C CYS A 17 7.84 -3.16 -1.72
N LEU A 18 7.91 -2.42 -2.84
CA LEU A 18 8.48 -1.07 -2.86
C LEU A 18 7.68 -0.08 -2.01
N CYS A 19 6.36 -0.23 -1.87
CA CYS A 19 5.57 0.67 -1.03
C CYS A 19 5.83 0.44 0.47
N CYS A 20 5.92 -0.81 0.91
CA CYS A 20 6.33 -1.15 2.29
C CYS A 20 7.80 -0.77 2.56
N LEU A 21 8.68 -0.93 1.56
CA LEU A 21 10.06 -0.47 1.66
C LEU A 21 10.10 1.07 1.73
N CYS A 22 9.31 1.80 0.94
CA CYS A 22 9.26 3.27 0.97
C CYS A 22 8.75 3.81 2.31
N LEU A 23 7.77 3.17 2.95
CA LEU A 23 7.30 3.56 4.29
C LEU A 23 8.35 3.33 5.39
N THR A 24 9.25 2.36 5.21
CA THR A 24 10.39 2.13 6.12
C THR A 24 11.62 2.95 5.72
N THR A 25 11.83 3.26 4.45
CA THR A 25 12.98 4.06 3.97
C THR A 25 12.74 5.56 4.00
N LEU A 26 11.50 6.08 3.95
CA LEU A 26 11.25 7.49 4.29
C LEU A 26 11.51 7.75 5.78
N GLY A 27 11.17 6.79 6.66
CA GLY A 27 11.62 6.80 8.05
C GLY A 27 13.14 6.67 8.22
N SER A 28 13.82 6.01 7.27
CA SER A 28 15.29 5.87 7.27
C SER A 28 16.02 7.05 6.60
N ALA A 29 15.35 7.85 5.77
CA ALA A 29 15.96 9.03 5.15
C ALA A 29 16.11 10.19 6.14
N ILE A 30 15.34 10.18 7.24
CA ILE A 30 15.36 11.21 8.28
C ILE A 30 16.28 10.83 9.46
N GLN A 31 16.76 9.59 9.55
CA GLN A 31 17.77 9.18 10.53
C GLN A 31 18.79 8.23 9.89
N LEU A 32 19.99 8.74 9.60
CA LEU A 32 21.29 8.19 10.03
C LEU A 32 22.43 8.77 9.17
N ARG A 33 22.81 10.02 9.46
CA ARG A 33 24.23 10.43 9.40
C ARG A 33 24.95 9.91 10.66
N ILE A 34 24.84 8.61 10.92
CA ILE A 34 25.69 7.90 11.88
C ILE A 34 26.43 6.85 11.06
N ARG A 35 27.75 7.03 10.93
CA ARG A 35 28.64 6.06 10.28
C ARG A 35 28.51 4.71 10.98
N PRO A 36 28.09 3.63 10.32
CA PRO A 36 28.33 2.31 10.86
C PRO A 36 29.80 1.97 10.57
N SER A 37 30.56 1.76 11.65
CA SER A 37 31.84 1.07 11.62
C SER A 37 31.61 -0.33 11.07
N LEU A 38 32.01 -0.56 9.82
CA LEU A 38 32.03 -1.87 9.19
C LEU A 38 33.16 -2.69 9.80
N ASN A 39 32.87 -3.45 10.84
CA ASN A 39 33.73 -4.57 11.24
C ASN A 39 32.87 -5.75 11.71
N GLY A 40 32.86 -6.79 10.88
CA GLY A 40 32.76 -8.18 11.33
C GLY A 40 31.37 -8.70 11.68
N LEU A 41 30.61 -9.13 10.66
CA LEU A 41 29.71 -10.28 10.87
C LEU A 41 29.60 -11.12 9.58
N ILE A 42 30.50 -12.10 9.50
CA ILE A 42 30.43 -13.19 8.52
C ILE A 42 29.30 -14.13 9.00
N VAL A 43 28.12 -14.00 8.40
CA VAL A 43 27.02 -14.95 8.59
C VAL A 43 27.18 -16.08 7.58
N ALA A 44 27.42 -17.28 8.10
CA ALA A 44 27.58 -18.51 7.32
C ALA A 44 26.30 -18.85 6.55
N ARG A 45 26.40 -18.82 5.21
CA ARG A 45 25.39 -19.31 4.27
C ARG A 45 25.34 -20.84 4.35
N ARG A 46 24.29 -21.42 4.94
CA ARG A 46 23.95 -22.83 4.73
C ARG A 46 23.31 -22.98 3.35
N THR A 47 23.98 -23.68 2.45
CA THR A 47 23.44 -24.13 1.17
C THR A 47 22.55 -25.35 1.41
N CYS A 48 21.23 -25.18 1.36
CA CYS A 48 20.30 -26.31 1.21
C CYS A 48 20.31 -26.75 -0.26
N GLU A 49 20.66 -28.01 -0.50
CA GLU A 49 20.48 -28.62 -1.82
C GLU A 49 19.00 -28.73 -2.20
N PRO A 50 18.64 -28.46 -3.47
CA PRO A 50 17.29 -28.65 -3.97
C PRO A 50 17.02 -30.14 -4.21
N ARG A 51 16.27 -30.76 -3.30
CA ARG A 51 15.71 -32.11 -3.49
C ARG A 51 14.67 -32.05 -4.61
N ALA A 52 15.02 -32.56 -5.79
CA ALA A 52 14.19 -32.55 -6.99
C ALA A 52 12.99 -33.51 -6.83
N HIS A 53 11.91 -33.03 -6.22
CA HIS A 53 10.62 -33.71 -6.27
C HIS A 53 10.03 -33.55 -7.68
N ALA A 54 9.80 -34.68 -8.36
CA ALA A 54 9.14 -34.72 -9.66
C ALA A 54 7.70 -34.17 -9.54
N ILE A 55 7.52 -32.91 -9.92
CA ILE A 55 6.21 -32.24 -9.92
C ILE A 55 5.41 -32.79 -11.11
N ARG A 56 4.44 -33.67 -10.83
CA ARG A 56 3.43 -34.07 -11.82
C ARG A 56 2.71 -32.81 -12.32
N PRO A 57 2.66 -32.56 -13.65
CA PRO A 57 1.97 -31.38 -14.17
C PRO A 57 0.48 -31.49 -13.86
N LEU A 58 0.00 -30.60 -12.98
CA LEU A 58 -1.42 -30.48 -12.66
C LEU A 58 -2.25 -30.29 -13.94
N PRO A 59 -3.42 -30.95 -14.04
CA PRO A 59 -4.30 -30.85 -15.19
C PRO A 59 -4.69 -29.39 -15.46
N ARG A 60 -4.70 -29.01 -16.75
CA ARG A 60 -4.94 -27.64 -17.24
C ARG A 60 -6.19 -26.97 -16.64
N ARG A 61 -7.19 -27.77 -16.27
CA ARG A 61 -8.45 -27.33 -15.65
C ARG A 61 -8.26 -26.83 -14.21
N ALA A 62 -7.40 -27.48 -13.42
CA ALA A 62 -7.07 -27.06 -12.06
C ALA A 62 -6.30 -25.73 -12.03
N ARG A 63 -5.39 -25.49 -12.99
CA ARG A 63 -4.68 -24.20 -13.10
C ARG A 63 -5.62 -23.02 -13.34
N SER A 64 -6.72 -23.22 -14.06
CA SER A 64 -7.70 -22.15 -14.33
C SER A 64 -8.65 -21.85 -13.17
N LEU A 65 -8.80 -22.79 -12.24
CA LEU A 65 -9.59 -22.59 -11.01
C LEU A 65 -8.73 -21.89 -9.95
N ILE A 66 -7.49 -22.35 -9.76
CA ILE A 66 -6.53 -21.74 -8.83
C ILE A 66 -6.20 -20.29 -9.23
N ALA A 67 -5.98 -20.03 -10.52
CA ALA A 67 -5.74 -18.66 -11.00
C ALA A 67 -6.96 -17.72 -10.87
N SER A 68 -8.16 -18.28 -10.67
CA SER A 68 -9.39 -17.50 -10.50
C SER A 68 -9.73 -17.26 -9.03
N GLU A 69 -9.27 -18.12 -8.11
CA GLU A 69 -9.36 -17.91 -6.65
C GLU A 69 -8.21 -17.03 -6.13
N GLU A 70 -6.99 -17.15 -6.67
CA GLU A 70 -5.82 -16.35 -6.26
C GLU A 70 -5.88 -14.89 -6.76
N GLN A 71 -6.86 -14.58 -7.59
CA GLN A 71 -7.28 -13.22 -7.91
C GLN A 71 -8.35 -12.72 -6.93
N GLU A 72 -8.44 -13.36 -5.76
CA GLU A 72 -8.91 -12.81 -4.48
C GLU A 72 -8.64 -11.29 -4.44
N ASP A 73 -9.65 -10.52 -4.03
CA ASP A 73 -9.77 -9.07 -4.20
C ASP A 73 -8.49 -8.31 -3.81
N LYS A 74 -7.53 -8.21 -4.75
CA LYS A 74 -6.23 -7.57 -4.52
C LYS A 74 -6.39 -6.11 -4.11
N LEU A 75 -7.47 -5.47 -4.59
CA LEU A 75 -7.83 -4.13 -4.16
C LEU A 75 -8.29 -4.14 -2.71
N GLY A 76 -9.16 -5.06 -2.31
CA GLY A 76 -9.51 -5.28 -0.90
C GLY A 76 -8.28 -5.51 -0.02
N ALA A 77 -7.36 -6.39 -0.43
CA ALA A 77 -6.12 -6.65 0.29
C ALA A 77 -5.23 -5.39 0.39
N PHE A 78 -5.14 -4.61 -0.67
CA PHE A 78 -4.43 -3.32 -0.69
C PHE A 78 -5.05 -2.31 0.28
N LEU A 79 -6.38 -2.15 0.28
CA LEU A 79 -7.07 -1.23 1.19
C LEU A 79 -6.86 -1.62 2.66
N VAL A 80 -6.94 -2.92 2.97
CA VAL A 80 -6.67 -3.43 4.32
C VAL A 80 -5.22 -3.19 4.73
N LEU A 81 -4.27 -3.45 3.83
CA LEU A 81 -2.85 -3.21 4.10
C LEU A 81 -2.58 -1.72 4.34
N LEU A 82 -3.08 -0.84 3.47
CA LEU A 82 -2.88 0.59 3.59
C LEU A 82 -3.53 1.15 4.87
N GLY A 83 -4.74 0.70 5.21
CA GLY A 83 -5.38 1.04 6.47
C GLY A 83 -4.56 0.63 7.70
N ARG A 84 -3.93 -0.55 7.67
CA ARG A 84 -2.99 -0.98 8.73
C ARG A 84 -1.73 -0.13 8.78
N CYS A 85 -1.17 0.26 7.63
CA CYS A 85 -0.02 1.16 7.56
C CYS A 85 -0.35 2.53 8.18
N TYR A 86 -1.50 3.11 7.85
CA TYR A 86 -1.97 4.37 8.43
C TYR A 86 -2.30 4.26 9.93
N ALA A 87 -2.81 3.12 10.38
CA ALA A 87 -2.98 2.86 11.82
C ALA A 87 -1.63 2.81 12.55
N GLY A 88 -0.64 2.13 11.96
CA GLY A 88 0.73 2.11 12.47
C GLY A 88 1.35 3.51 12.53
N ALA A 89 1.19 4.31 11.48
CA ALA A 89 1.64 5.69 11.45
C ALA A 89 0.96 6.53 12.54
N GLY A 90 -0.38 6.44 12.66
CA GLY A 90 -1.14 7.13 13.70
C GLY A 90 -0.65 6.78 15.11
N LEU A 91 -0.44 5.50 15.41
CA LEU A 91 0.11 5.07 16.71
C LEU A 91 1.53 5.61 16.94
N ALA A 92 2.40 5.54 15.93
CA ALA A 92 3.77 6.05 16.05
C ALA A 92 3.79 7.56 16.34
N HIS A 93 2.96 8.34 15.65
CA HIS A 93 2.83 9.77 15.90
C HIS A 93 2.17 10.08 17.25
N GLY A 94 1.17 9.31 17.67
CA GLY A 94 0.56 9.46 18.98
C GLY A 94 1.55 9.20 20.13
N LEU A 95 2.40 8.18 20.00
CA LEU A 95 3.47 7.90 20.96
C LEU A 95 4.54 8.98 20.95
N ASP A 96 4.90 9.50 19.78
CA ASP A 96 5.87 10.60 19.67
C ASP A 96 5.33 11.90 20.32
N PHE A 97 4.04 12.21 20.11
CA PHE A 97 3.37 13.35 20.75
C PHE A 97 3.33 13.23 22.28
N ALA A 98 3.12 12.01 22.79
CA ALA A 98 3.10 11.72 24.23
C ALA A 98 4.50 11.72 24.87
N THR A 99 5.57 11.76 24.07
CA THR A 99 6.94 11.64 24.56
C THR A 99 7.80 12.84 24.13
N ALA A 100 8.97 12.58 23.53
CA ALA A 100 10.00 13.58 23.27
C ALA A 100 9.72 14.44 22.03
N ASN A 101 8.63 14.20 21.30
CA ASN A 101 8.29 14.94 20.07
C ASN A 101 9.43 14.95 19.03
N ALA A 102 10.10 13.82 18.89
CA ALA A 102 11.28 13.70 18.05
C ALA A 102 10.91 13.73 16.56
N LEU A 103 9.72 13.25 16.16
CA LEU A 103 9.35 13.16 14.74
C LEU A 103 9.06 14.54 14.11
N PRO A 104 8.25 15.44 14.71
CA PRO A 104 8.09 16.80 14.20
C PRO A 104 9.43 17.53 14.12
N VAL A 105 10.25 17.45 15.17
CA VAL A 105 11.54 18.13 15.22
C VAL A 105 12.48 17.62 14.13
N ALA A 106 12.54 16.31 13.90
CA ALA A 106 13.33 15.72 12.82
C ALA A 106 12.81 16.12 11.42
N ALA A 107 11.51 16.40 11.29
CA ALA A 107 10.91 16.94 10.09
C ALA A 107 11.08 18.47 9.95
N GLY A 108 11.83 19.12 10.84
CA GLY A 108 12.03 20.58 10.85
C GLY A 108 10.79 21.37 11.28
N LEU A 109 9.88 20.74 12.03
CA LEU A 109 8.69 21.37 12.62
C LEU A 109 8.90 21.61 14.12
N PRO A 110 8.19 22.58 14.72
CA PRO A 110 8.18 22.74 16.17
C PRO A 110 7.69 21.45 16.87
N PRO A 111 8.18 21.14 18.09
CA PRO A 111 7.67 20.01 18.86
C PRO A 111 6.17 20.21 19.15
N PHE A 112 5.39 19.12 19.21
CA PHE A 112 3.93 19.16 19.35
C PHE A 112 3.46 20.04 20.51
N GLY A 113 4.10 19.93 21.69
CA GLY A 113 3.74 20.72 22.88
C GLY A 113 3.97 22.23 22.74
N SER A 114 4.73 22.67 21.73
CA SER A 114 4.94 24.09 21.41
C SER A 114 3.98 24.64 20.36
N LEU A 115 3.20 23.78 19.70
CA LEU A 115 2.20 24.21 18.74
C LEU A 115 1.07 24.96 19.47
N PRO A 116 0.42 25.95 18.82
CA PRO A 116 -0.80 26.54 19.37
C PRO A 116 -1.89 25.47 19.52
N PRO A 117 -2.90 25.68 20.38
CA PRO A 117 -3.94 24.69 20.65
C PRO A 117 -4.62 24.13 19.39
N ALA A 118 -4.83 24.97 18.37
CA ALA A 118 -5.36 24.54 17.09
C ALA A 118 -4.43 23.54 16.36
N GLY A 119 -3.12 23.79 16.35
CA GLY A 119 -2.13 22.88 15.76
C GLY A 119 -2.06 21.55 16.51
N GLN A 120 -2.15 21.58 17.84
CA GLN A 120 -2.22 20.36 18.66
C GLN A 120 -3.47 19.55 18.35
N ALA A 121 -4.64 20.21 18.29
CA ALA A 121 -5.90 19.55 17.94
C ALA A 121 -5.84 18.90 16.55
N LEU A 122 -5.25 19.60 15.56
CA LEU A 122 -5.08 19.05 14.23
C LEU A 122 -4.19 17.80 14.22
N GLY A 123 -3.10 17.79 14.99
CA GLY A 123 -2.24 16.61 15.15
C GLY A 123 -2.98 15.43 15.80
N VAL A 124 -3.77 15.67 16.85
CA VAL A 124 -4.59 14.62 17.49
C VAL A 124 -5.59 14.02 16.52
N VAL A 125 -6.30 14.86 15.76
CA VAL A 125 -7.28 14.38 14.75
C VAL A 125 -6.59 13.51 13.70
N TRP A 126 -5.38 13.86 13.26
CA TRP A 126 -4.63 13.02 12.30
C TRP A 126 -4.24 11.66 12.87
N VAL A 127 -3.78 11.62 14.12
CA VAL A 127 -3.48 10.38 14.83
C VAL A 127 -4.74 9.50 14.90
N LEU A 128 -5.88 10.08 15.29
CA LEU A 128 -7.16 9.38 15.34
C LEU A 128 -7.60 8.87 13.97
N LEU A 129 -7.47 9.68 12.92
CA LEU A 129 -7.78 9.27 11.54
C LEU A 129 -6.95 8.05 11.11
N GLY A 130 -5.71 7.94 11.56
CA GLY A 130 -4.87 6.76 11.33
C GLY A 130 -5.36 5.55 12.13
N VAL A 131 -5.47 5.70 13.44
CA VAL A 131 -5.83 4.59 14.36
C VAL A 131 -7.21 4.00 14.06
N LEU A 132 -8.15 4.79 13.55
CA LEU A 132 -9.51 4.34 13.23
C LEU A 132 -9.61 3.59 11.89
N GLN A 133 -8.60 3.63 11.01
CA GLN A 133 -8.65 2.95 9.70
C GLN A 133 -9.04 1.47 9.76
N PRO A 134 -8.53 0.63 10.68
CA PRO A 134 -8.84 -0.80 10.71
C PRO A 134 -10.29 -1.11 11.13
N LEU A 135 -11.03 -0.12 11.61
CA LEU A 135 -12.43 -0.27 12.00
C LEU A 135 -13.36 -0.31 10.78
N ALA A 136 -12.94 0.24 9.64
CA ALA A 136 -13.71 0.19 8.40
C ALA A 136 -13.78 -1.25 7.85
N LYS A 137 -14.98 -1.85 7.91
CA LYS A 137 -15.24 -3.21 7.40
C LYS A 137 -15.74 -3.23 5.97
N GLU A 138 -16.47 -2.19 5.58
CA GLU A 138 -16.99 -2.05 4.23
C GLU A 138 -15.94 -1.41 3.33
N ARG A 139 -15.85 -1.90 2.09
CA ARG A 139 -14.90 -1.39 1.08
C ARG A 139 -15.07 0.11 0.84
N GLY A 140 -16.30 0.62 0.79
CA GLY A 140 -16.58 2.06 0.65
C GLY A 140 -16.04 2.87 1.83
N ALA A 141 -16.24 2.39 3.06
CA ALA A 141 -15.71 3.03 4.25
C ALA A 141 -14.18 3.01 4.31
N GLN A 142 -13.53 1.91 3.87
CA GLN A 142 -12.08 1.81 3.78
C GLN A 142 -11.51 2.83 2.79
N GLN A 143 -12.13 2.95 1.61
CA GLN A 143 -11.74 3.92 0.59
C GLN A 143 -11.88 5.36 1.11
N ALA A 144 -13.04 5.69 1.68
CA ALA A 144 -13.28 7.00 2.26
C ALA A 144 -12.28 7.32 3.39
N GLY A 145 -11.97 6.36 4.26
CA GLY A 145 -10.98 6.50 5.32
C GLY A 145 -9.58 6.81 4.79
N ILE A 146 -9.12 6.06 3.79
CA ILE A 146 -7.81 6.26 3.16
C ILE A 146 -7.72 7.65 2.50
N ILE A 147 -8.77 8.05 1.76
CA ILE A 147 -8.85 9.37 1.11
C ILE A 147 -8.81 10.47 2.17
N ALA A 148 -9.63 10.35 3.23
CA ALA A 148 -9.68 11.33 4.31
C ALA A 148 -8.32 11.48 4.98
N TYR A 149 -7.63 10.37 5.27
CA TYR A 149 -6.29 10.39 5.85
C TYR A 149 -5.27 11.11 4.94
N GLY A 150 -5.25 10.77 3.65
CA GLY A 150 -4.32 11.37 2.70
C GLY A 150 -4.57 12.85 2.45
N VAL A 151 -5.83 13.28 2.35
CA VAL A 151 -6.19 14.70 2.26
C VAL A 151 -5.77 15.43 3.52
N TYR A 152 -6.02 14.84 4.69
CA TYR A 152 -5.67 15.45 5.97
C TYR A 152 -4.16 15.63 6.14
N GLU A 153 -3.36 14.66 5.68
CA GLU A 153 -1.90 14.76 5.66
C GLU A 153 -1.41 15.96 4.83
N VAL A 154 -1.98 16.16 3.62
CA VAL A 154 -1.65 17.34 2.80
C VAL A 154 -2.08 18.64 3.51
N LEU A 155 -3.28 18.69 4.08
CA LEU A 155 -3.75 19.87 4.82
C LEU A 155 -2.86 20.18 6.03
N LEU A 156 -2.36 19.16 6.74
CA LEU A 156 -1.40 19.34 7.82
C LEU A 156 -0.09 19.96 7.34
N THR A 157 0.44 19.54 6.19
CA THR A 157 1.66 20.17 5.64
C THR A 157 1.44 21.64 5.29
N LEU A 158 0.28 21.98 4.73
CA LEU A 158 -0.09 23.37 4.44
C LEU A 158 -0.30 24.19 5.72
N ALA A 159 -0.94 23.62 6.74
CA ALA A 159 -1.06 24.25 8.05
C ALA A 159 0.31 24.43 8.71
N GLY A 160 1.24 23.47 8.56
CA GLY A 160 2.62 23.58 9.03
C GLY A 160 3.35 24.81 8.46
N TRP A 161 2.97 25.25 7.25
CA TRP A 161 3.51 26.46 6.65
C TRP A 161 3.17 27.72 7.45
N THR A 162 1.98 27.80 8.07
CA THR A 162 1.61 28.97 8.87
C THR A 162 2.35 29.04 10.20
N PHE A 163 2.99 27.95 10.62
CA PHE A 163 3.72 27.85 11.89
C PHE A 163 5.24 27.89 11.72
N THR A 164 5.75 27.92 10.47
CA THR A 164 7.19 27.85 10.20
C THR A 164 7.64 28.89 9.18
N ASN A 165 8.74 29.58 9.48
CA ASN A 165 9.41 30.50 8.55
C ASN A 165 10.48 29.77 7.71
N ASP A 166 10.14 28.59 7.19
CA ASP A 166 11.04 27.72 6.44
C ASP A 166 10.40 27.32 5.09
N PRO A 167 10.47 28.19 4.06
CA PRO A 167 9.79 27.95 2.79
C PRO A 167 10.31 26.69 2.08
N ASP A 168 11.61 26.42 2.15
CA ASP A 168 12.23 25.27 1.49
C ASP A 168 11.82 23.96 2.18
N GLY A 169 11.84 23.92 3.52
CA GLY A 169 11.33 22.79 4.29
C GLY A 169 9.84 22.55 4.07
N ASN A 170 9.03 23.61 3.96
CA ASN A 170 7.61 23.51 3.65
C ASN A 170 7.34 22.91 2.28
N LEU A 171 8.06 23.35 1.24
CA LEU A 171 7.95 22.77 -0.10
C LEU A 171 8.38 21.30 -0.12
N SER A 172 9.46 20.94 0.59
CA SER A 172 9.93 19.56 0.71
C SER A 172 8.88 18.67 1.38
N ARG A 173 8.29 19.12 2.51
CA ARG A 173 7.24 18.40 3.24
C ARG A 173 5.98 18.22 2.39
N LEU A 174 5.52 19.27 1.73
CA LEU A 174 4.37 19.22 0.83
C LEU A 174 4.62 18.28 -0.35
N GLY A 175 5.80 18.36 -0.96
CA GLY A 175 6.21 17.48 -2.04
C GLY A 175 6.23 16.00 -1.63
N ALA A 176 6.72 15.71 -0.42
CA ALA A 176 6.71 14.35 0.14
C ALA A 176 5.29 13.83 0.37
N ALA A 177 4.42 14.64 1.00
CA ALA A 177 3.03 14.27 1.24
C ALA A 177 2.26 14.04 -0.07
N VAL A 178 2.30 15.01 -0.99
CA VAL A 178 1.64 14.89 -2.30
C VAL A 178 2.20 13.72 -3.10
N GLY A 179 3.52 13.53 -3.10
CA GLY A 179 4.20 12.42 -3.78
C GLY A 179 3.73 11.06 -3.28
N LEU A 180 3.66 10.87 -1.96
CA LEU A 180 3.15 9.63 -1.36
C LEU A 180 1.69 9.38 -1.77
N GLN A 181 0.84 10.42 -1.72
CA GLN A 181 -0.58 10.29 -2.08
C GLN A 181 -0.78 9.99 -3.57
N LEU A 182 0.06 10.53 -4.46
CA LEU A 182 0.04 10.18 -5.88
C LEU A 182 0.41 8.72 -6.12
N VAL A 183 1.39 8.17 -5.38
CA VAL A 183 1.74 6.74 -5.48
C VAL A 183 0.57 5.87 -5.03
N VAL A 184 -0.05 6.21 -3.90
CA VAL A 184 -1.24 5.51 -3.37
C VAL A 184 -2.38 5.55 -4.39
N ALA A 185 -2.67 6.72 -4.97
CA ALA A 185 -3.72 6.90 -5.97
C ALA A 185 -3.46 6.08 -7.24
N CYS A 186 -2.23 6.10 -7.77
CA CYS A 186 -1.84 5.29 -8.94
C CYS A 186 -2.03 3.79 -8.68
N CYS A 187 -1.59 3.30 -7.52
CA CYS A 187 -1.79 1.90 -7.11
C CYS A 187 -3.27 1.55 -7.03
N TYR A 188 -4.07 2.41 -6.41
CA TYR A 188 -5.51 2.23 -6.28
C TYR A 188 -6.18 2.14 -7.65
N VAL A 189 -5.91 3.08 -8.57
CA VAL A 189 -6.52 3.12 -9.91
C VAL A 189 -6.20 1.86 -10.70
N GLU A 190 -4.94 1.41 -10.69
CA GLU A 190 -4.54 0.23 -11.45
C GLU A 190 -5.14 -1.07 -10.86
N LEU A 191 -5.19 -1.21 -9.53
CA LEU A 191 -5.86 -2.34 -8.87
C LEU A 191 -7.38 -2.32 -9.10
N HIS A 192 -7.99 -1.13 -9.09
CA HIS A 192 -9.40 -0.95 -9.38
C HIS A 192 -9.73 -1.38 -10.81
N ARG A 193 -8.95 -0.93 -11.79
CA ARG A 193 -9.08 -1.34 -13.20
C ARG A 193 -8.98 -2.86 -13.35
N GLN A 194 -7.99 -3.48 -12.73
CA GLN A 194 -7.82 -4.94 -12.77
C GLN A 194 -9.01 -5.68 -12.13
N SER A 195 -9.56 -5.15 -11.02
CA SER A 195 -10.74 -5.73 -10.37
C SER A 195 -11.99 -5.66 -11.27
N ALA A 196 -12.18 -4.56 -11.99
CA ALA A 196 -13.30 -4.39 -12.91
C ALA A 196 -13.19 -5.32 -14.13
N GLU A 197 -12.00 -5.45 -14.71
CA GLU A 197 -11.73 -6.38 -15.83
C GLU A 197 -11.99 -7.84 -15.43
N ALA A 198 -11.59 -8.23 -14.22
CA ALA A 198 -11.83 -9.57 -13.69
C ALA A 198 -13.33 -9.85 -13.46
N ALA A 199 -14.07 -8.86 -12.94
CA ALA A 199 -15.52 -8.96 -12.76
C ALA A 199 -16.25 -9.12 -14.10
N ALA A 200 -15.87 -8.34 -15.12
CA ALA A 200 -16.44 -8.43 -16.47
C ALA A 200 -16.16 -9.80 -17.11
N ALA A 201 -14.93 -10.31 -17.02
CA ALA A 201 -14.56 -11.62 -17.53
C ALA A 201 -15.37 -12.76 -16.88
N SER A 202 -15.62 -12.64 -15.57
CA SER A 202 -16.41 -13.61 -14.80
C SER A 202 -17.86 -13.64 -15.25
N GLN A 203 -18.48 -12.48 -15.50
CA GLN A 203 -19.84 -12.39 -16.03
C GLN A 203 -19.98 -13.04 -17.41
N VAL A 204 -19.01 -12.83 -18.32
CA VAL A 204 -19.01 -13.46 -19.65
C VAL A 204 -18.95 -14.99 -19.55
N LYS A 205 -18.12 -15.53 -18.65
CA LYS A 205 -18.00 -16.97 -18.42
C LYS A 205 -19.30 -17.58 -17.89
N THR A 206 -19.94 -16.92 -16.91
CA THR A 206 -21.23 -17.34 -16.37
C THR A 206 -22.32 -17.33 -17.44
N ARG A 207 -22.36 -16.30 -18.31
CA ARG A 207 -23.34 -16.22 -19.41
C ARG A 207 -23.11 -17.30 -20.46
N ARG A 208 -21.85 -17.63 -20.80
CA ARG A 208 -21.53 -18.73 -21.71
C ARG A 208 -21.86 -20.10 -21.13
N GLY A 209 -21.62 -20.32 -19.83
CA GLY A 209 -21.98 -21.57 -19.15
C GLY A 209 -23.48 -21.82 -19.05
N ARG A 210 -24.30 -20.76 -19.03
CA ARG A 210 -25.77 -20.85 -19.03
C ARG A 210 -26.40 -21.05 -20.41
N ARG A 211 -25.66 -20.93 -21.52
CA ARG A 211 -26.20 -21.33 -22.83
C ARG A 211 -26.31 -22.86 -22.85
N ALA A 212 -27.53 -23.36 -22.70
CA ALA A 212 -27.82 -24.78 -22.87
C ALA A 212 -27.24 -25.27 -24.21
N PRO A 213 -26.65 -26.47 -24.25
CA PRO A 213 -26.21 -27.04 -25.52
C PRO A 213 -27.40 -27.10 -26.49
N PRO A 214 -27.18 -26.85 -27.80
CA PRO A 214 -28.26 -26.97 -28.78
C PRO A 214 -28.88 -28.36 -28.65
N ALA A 215 -30.21 -28.41 -28.56
CA ALA A 215 -30.94 -29.67 -28.45
C ALA A 215 -30.48 -30.61 -29.57
N PRO A 216 -30.22 -31.90 -29.28
CA PRO A 216 -29.80 -32.85 -30.29
C PRO A 216 -30.85 -32.87 -31.41
N ARG A 217 -30.44 -32.53 -32.64
CA ARG A 217 -31.27 -32.71 -33.83
C ARG A 217 -31.54 -34.20 -33.94
N MET A 218 -32.77 -34.63 -33.62
CA MET A 218 -33.24 -35.95 -34.02
C MET A 218 -33.21 -35.99 -35.55
N MET A 219 -32.34 -36.82 -36.11
CA MET A 219 -32.44 -37.19 -37.52
C MET A 219 -33.67 -38.08 -37.66
N ALA A 220 -34.65 -37.59 -38.43
CA ALA A 220 -35.82 -38.34 -38.85
C ALA A 220 -35.54 -39.01 -40.20
#